data_AF-A0A1A8WNP1-F1
#
_entry.id   AF-A0A1A8WNP1-F1
#
_cell.length_a   1.000
_cell.length_b   1.000
_cell.length_c   1.000
_cell.angle_alpha   90.00
_cell.angle_beta   90.00
_cell.angle_gamma   90.00
#
_symmetry.space_group_name_H-M   'P 1'
#
loop_
_entity.id
_entity.type
_entity.pdbx_description
1 polymer ?
#
loop_
_entity_poly.entity_id
_entity_poly.type
_entity_poly.pdbx_seq_one_letter_code
_entity_poly.pdbx_strand_id
1 'polypeptide(L)'
;MTCSEEPKKGDYEFFEDYEYYYGRAKDTENKYFPEISHELEFCPDEEHMGCHYFLINDIYPKIEFPRIICEQFKKIYNILSNRTKTGKKAGTLQNNDCAFLNYWLNDKLRGANTDIPMCVKDFYQKLKTINENYFQITTLDDKLYNIKKHELDNMRNLYDLYNIKDKINEVQGSGCEV
;
A
#
# COMPACT_ATOMS: atom_id res chain seq x y z
N MET A 1 -16.81 4.29 -13.99
CA MET A 1 -15.90 5.22 -13.29
C MET A 1 -14.64 5.26 -14.12
N THR A 2 -14.20 6.44 -14.55
CA THR A 2 -13.00 6.57 -15.38
C THR A 2 -11.89 7.12 -14.49
N CYS A 3 -10.92 6.29 -14.15
CA CYS A 3 -9.76 6.71 -13.41
C CYS A 3 -8.77 7.34 -14.39
N SER A 4 -8.56 8.65 -14.28
CA SER A 4 -7.57 9.34 -15.10
C SER A 4 -6.18 8.81 -14.73
N GLU A 5 -5.53 8.17 -15.70
CA GLU A 5 -4.12 7.77 -15.58
C GLU A 5 -3.25 8.99 -15.90
N GLU A 6 -2.25 9.26 -15.07
CA GLU A 6 -1.37 10.38 -15.33
C GLU A 6 -0.29 10.00 -16.36
N PRO A 7 0.15 10.95 -17.21
CA PRO A 7 1.22 10.71 -18.17
C PRO A 7 2.60 10.58 -17.51
N LYS A 8 2.69 10.75 -16.18
CA LYS A 8 3.92 10.61 -15.41
C LYS A 8 4.48 9.21 -15.59
N LYS A 9 5.78 9.14 -15.89
CA LYS A 9 6.57 7.92 -15.70
C LYS A 9 6.44 7.53 -14.23
N GLY A 10 6.21 6.25 -13.93
CA GLY A 10 6.08 5.81 -12.54
C GLY A 10 7.29 6.26 -11.71
N ASP A 11 7.09 6.54 -10.43
CA ASP A 11 8.18 6.97 -9.54
C ASP A 11 9.01 5.74 -9.09
N TYR A 12 10.08 5.44 -9.82
CA TYR A 12 10.97 4.30 -9.53
C TYR A 12 11.97 4.58 -8.39
N GLU A 13 11.99 5.79 -7.82
CA GLU A 13 12.98 6.22 -6.81
C GLU A 13 12.99 5.34 -5.55
N PHE A 14 11.85 4.72 -5.19
CA PHE A 14 11.80 3.86 -4.01
C PHE A 14 12.60 2.57 -4.16
N PHE A 15 12.92 2.12 -5.38
CA PHE A 15 13.75 0.92 -5.61
C PHE A 15 15.19 1.09 -5.14
N GLU A 16 15.67 2.33 -4.92
CA GLU A 16 16.96 2.59 -4.30
C GLU A 16 17.05 2.04 -2.87
N ASP A 17 15.93 2.06 -2.14
CA ASP A 17 15.77 1.53 -0.79
C ASP A 17 14.85 0.28 -0.81
N TYR A 18 14.94 -0.56 -1.85
CA TYR A 18 14.03 -1.69 -2.09
C TYR A 18 13.82 -2.58 -0.86
N GLU A 19 14.92 -3.10 -0.28
CA GLU A 19 14.87 -4.05 0.85
C GLU A 19 14.06 -3.49 2.02
N TYR A 20 14.17 -2.19 2.27
CA TYR A 20 13.42 -1.52 3.31
C TYR A 20 11.92 -1.54 3.01
N TYR A 21 11.49 -1.06 1.84
CA TYR A 21 10.08 -0.97 1.50
C TYR A 21 9.44 -2.35 1.34
N TYR A 22 10.14 -3.28 0.67
CA TYR A 22 9.72 -4.67 0.53
C TYR A 22 9.52 -5.34 1.89
N GLY A 23 10.49 -5.20 2.80
CA GLY A 23 10.40 -5.75 4.14
C GLY A 23 9.17 -5.24 4.89
N ARG A 24 8.90 -3.93 4.85
CA ARG A 24 7.71 -3.35 5.51
C ARG A 24 6.40 -3.84 4.91
N ALA A 25 6.33 -3.96 3.58
CA ALA A 25 5.14 -4.51 2.92
C ALA A 25 4.90 -5.96 3.37
N LYS A 26 5.93 -6.80 3.27
CA LYS A 26 5.87 -8.22 3.60
C LYS A 26 5.50 -8.47 5.06
N ASP A 27 6.08 -7.70 5.99
CA ASP A 27 5.74 -7.77 7.42
C ASP A 27 4.25 -7.50 7.67
N THR A 28 3.66 -6.57 6.91
CA THR A 28 2.23 -6.25 7.04
C THR A 28 1.33 -7.25 6.34
N GLU A 29 1.79 -7.88 5.27
CA GLU A 29 1.06 -8.89 4.49
C GLU A 29 1.03 -10.26 5.19
N ASN A 30 2.11 -10.64 5.87
CA ASN A 30 2.19 -11.90 6.63
C ASN A 30 1.35 -11.91 7.92
N LYS A 31 0.81 -10.76 8.34
CA LYS A 31 0.02 -10.66 9.56
C LYS A 31 -1.39 -11.21 9.28
N TYR A 32 -1.74 -12.30 9.96
CA TYR A 32 -3.08 -12.87 9.90
C TYR A 32 -4.13 -11.83 10.27
N PHE A 33 -5.08 -11.60 9.35
CA PHE A 33 -6.27 -10.81 9.59
C PHE A 33 -7.44 -11.80 9.74
N PRO A 34 -7.98 -12.00 10.95
CA PRO A 34 -9.09 -12.92 11.13
C PRO A 34 -10.27 -12.53 10.22
N GLU A 35 -10.83 -13.55 9.56
CA GLU A 35 -12.16 -13.46 8.96
C GLU A 35 -13.13 -13.03 10.04
N ILE A 36 -13.92 -11.99 9.75
CA ILE A 36 -14.97 -11.56 10.67
C ILE A 36 -16.17 -12.46 10.39
N SER A 37 -16.62 -13.20 11.41
CA SER A 37 -17.94 -13.81 11.38
C SER A 37 -18.98 -12.72 11.13
N HIS A 38 -19.92 -12.98 10.23
CA HIS A 38 -20.95 -12.05 9.72
C HIS A 38 -21.82 -11.34 10.79
N GLU A 39 -21.60 -11.64 12.07
CA GLU A 39 -22.25 -11.03 13.23
C GLU A 39 -21.29 -10.00 13.85
N LEU A 40 -21.28 -8.78 13.29
CA LEU A 40 -20.92 -7.62 14.10
C LEU A 40 -22.08 -7.41 15.09
N GLU A 41 -22.01 -8.01 16.27
CA GLU A 41 -22.98 -7.79 17.37
C GLU A 41 -23.06 -6.33 17.83
N PHE A 42 -22.10 -5.51 17.40
CA PHE A 42 -22.00 -4.10 17.72
C PHE A 42 -21.63 -3.34 16.46
N CYS A 43 -22.47 -2.38 16.03
CA CYS A 43 -22.03 -1.33 15.13
C CYS A 43 -21.00 -0.49 15.90
N PRO A 44 -19.70 -0.58 15.58
CA PRO A 44 -18.72 0.26 16.23
C PRO A 44 -19.10 1.72 15.91
N ASP A 45 -18.88 2.65 16.83
CA ASP A 45 -19.01 4.08 16.53
C ASP A 45 -18.13 4.46 15.31
N GLU A 46 -18.38 5.63 14.69
CA GLU A 46 -17.70 6.03 13.45
C GLU A 46 -16.17 5.98 13.53
N GLU A 47 -15.59 6.24 14.71
CA GLU A 47 -14.15 6.17 14.97
C GLU A 47 -13.63 4.72 14.97
N HIS A 48 -14.43 3.77 15.48
CA HIS A 48 -14.11 2.34 15.49
C HIS A 48 -14.48 1.62 14.19
N MET A 49 -15.25 2.22 13.27
CA MET A 49 -15.65 1.58 12.02
C MET A 49 -14.48 1.33 11.05
N GLY A 50 -13.37 2.08 11.18
CA GLY A 50 -12.05 1.74 10.63
C GLY A 50 -12.04 1.06 9.25
N CYS A 51 -11.28 -0.03 9.08
CA CYS A 51 -11.31 -0.76 7.81
C CYS A 51 -12.56 -1.64 7.64
N HIS A 52 -13.40 -1.79 8.68
CA HIS A 52 -14.67 -2.51 8.59
C HIS A 52 -15.69 -1.78 7.71
N TYR A 53 -15.55 -0.46 7.54
CA TYR A 53 -16.34 0.33 6.59
C TYR A 53 -16.35 -0.28 5.17
N PHE A 54 -15.22 -0.85 4.73
CA PHE A 54 -15.08 -1.47 3.41
C PHE A 54 -15.84 -2.79 3.25
N LEU A 55 -16.28 -3.42 4.34
CA LEU A 55 -17.14 -4.60 4.32
C LEU A 55 -18.63 -4.24 4.18
N ILE A 56 -19.04 -3.10 4.74
CA ILE A 56 -20.45 -2.71 4.86
C ILE A 56 -20.93 -1.92 3.63
N ASN A 57 -20.05 -1.14 2.99
CA ASN A 57 -20.42 -0.20 1.92
C ASN A 57 -20.22 -0.72 0.49
N ASP A 58 -20.36 -2.04 0.28
CA ASP A 58 -20.50 -2.65 -1.06
C ASP A 58 -19.40 -2.23 -2.08
N ILE A 59 -18.16 -2.05 -1.59
CA ILE A 59 -16.96 -1.99 -2.46
C ILE A 59 -16.68 -3.39 -3.06
N TYR A 60 -17.27 -4.41 -2.46
CA TYR A 60 -17.52 -5.73 -3.02
C TYR A 60 -18.59 -5.60 -4.12
N PRO A 61 -18.24 -5.70 -5.42
CA PRO A 61 -17.53 -6.84 -6.03
C PRO A 61 -16.31 -6.44 -6.89
N LYS A 62 -15.70 -5.29 -6.63
CA LYS A 62 -14.67 -4.69 -7.53
C LYS A 62 -13.24 -4.95 -7.08
N ILE A 63 -12.98 -5.04 -5.78
CA ILE A 63 -11.65 -5.23 -5.21
C ILE A 63 -11.66 -6.46 -4.33
N GLU A 64 -10.65 -7.33 -4.47
CA GLU A 64 -10.48 -8.49 -3.61
C GLU A 64 -10.01 -8.02 -2.22
N PHE A 65 -10.76 -8.36 -1.17
CA PHE A 65 -10.43 -8.05 0.23
C PHE A 65 -10.07 -6.58 0.55
N PRO A 66 -10.94 -5.59 0.26
CA PRO A 66 -10.64 -4.17 0.46
C PRO A 66 -10.35 -3.80 1.93
N ARG A 67 -10.94 -4.52 2.89
CA ARG A 67 -10.60 -4.40 4.33
C ARG A 67 -9.13 -4.73 4.59
N ILE A 68 -8.61 -5.81 4.00
CA ILE A 68 -7.22 -6.24 4.21
C ILE A 68 -6.26 -5.19 3.65
N ILE A 69 -6.55 -4.69 2.45
CA ILE A 69 -5.77 -3.60 1.83
C ILE A 69 -5.75 -2.36 2.72
N CYS A 70 -6.91 -1.95 3.26
CA CYS A 70 -7.01 -0.83 4.19
C CYS A 70 -6.12 -1.04 5.44
N GLU A 71 -6.19 -2.22 6.08
CA GLU A 71 -5.43 -2.50 7.30
C GLU A 71 -3.92 -2.55 7.05
N GLN A 72 -3.49 -3.15 5.93
CA GLN A 72 -2.09 -3.18 5.52
C GLN A 72 -1.60 -1.76 5.22
N PHE A 73 -2.36 -0.99 4.44
CA PHE A 73 -2.00 0.38 4.09
C PHE A 73 -1.84 1.26 5.34
N LYS A 74 -2.77 1.18 6.30
CA LYS A 74 -2.67 1.91 7.58
C LYS A 74 -1.34 1.62 8.29
N LYS A 75 -0.98 0.33 8.41
CA LYS A 75 0.27 -0.08 9.06
C LYS A 75 1.49 0.44 8.31
N ILE A 76 1.54 0.28 6.99
CA ILE A 76 2.64 0.78 6.16
C ILE A 76 2.76 2.29 6.31
N TYR A 77 1.65 3.02 6.15
CA TYR A 77 1.59 4.47 6.30
C TYR A 77 2.16 4.93 7.65
N ASN A 78 1.78 4.27 8.75
CA ASN A 78 2.27 4.60 10.09
C ASN A 78 3.74 4.26 10.31
N ILE A 79 4.23 3.15 9.73
CA ILE A 79 5.66 2.81 9.79
C ILE A 79 6.46 3.87 9.04
N LEU A 80 6.01 4.26 7.85
CA LEU A 80 6.71 5.22 7.01
C LEU A 80 6.65 6.63 7.61
N SER A 81 5.50 7.08 8.12
CA SER A 81 5.37 8.41 8.73
C SER A 81 6.23 8.59 9.98
N ASN A 82 6.42 7.52 10.76
CA ASN A 82 7.21 7.52 11.98
C ASN A 82 8.67 7.06 11.77
N ARG A 83 9.08 6.75 10.53
CA ARG A 83 10.45 6.34 10.22
C ARG A 83 11.43 7.44 10.63
N THR A 84 12.35 7.13 11.53
CA THR A 84 13.50 7.98 11.86
C THR A 84 14.62 7.73 10.84
N LYS A 85 14.88 8.71 9.98
CA LYS A 85 16.03 8.73 9.04
C LYS A 85 16.71 10.10 9.18
N THR A 86 18.04 10.17 9.04
CA THR A 86 18.77 11.44 9.12
C THR A 86 18.15 12.46 8.16
N GLY A 87 17.80 13.65 8.67
CA GLY A 87 17.16 14.71 7.88
C GLY A 87 15.65 14.53 7.64
N LYS A 88 15.03 13.46 8.15
CA LYS A 88 13.58 13.25 8.08
C LYS A 88 12.90 13.68 9.39
N LYS A 89 11.89 14.54 9.27
CA LYS A 89 11.02 14.94 10.39
C LYS A 89 10.01 13.81 10.68
N ALA A 90 9.78 13.48 11.95
CA ALA A 90 8.71 12.56 12.32
C ALA A 90 7.33 13.11 11.90
N GLY A 91 6.42 12.22 11.51
CA GLY A 91 5.10 12.59 11.02
C GLY A 91 5.11 13.14 9.60
N THR A 92 6.16 12.89 8.81
CA THR A 92 6.20 13.26 7.38
C THR A 92 6.55 12.06 6.50
N LEU A 93 6.21 12.18 5.22
CA LEU A 93 6.60 11.23 4.18
C LEU A 93 7.60 11.92 3.24
N GLN A 94 8.69 11.22 2.92
CA GLN A 94 9.61 11.65 1.87
C GLN A 94 9.10 11.24 0.49
N ASN A 95 9.70 11.78 -0.58
CA ASN A 95 9.29 11.46 -1.95
C ASN A 95 9.29 9.94 -2.21
N ASN A 96 10.34 9.22 -1.79
CA ASN A 96 10.43 7.76 -1.94
C ASN A 96 9.32 7.03 -1.16
N ASP A 97 8.93 7.53 0.03
CA ASP A 97 7.83 6.94 0.79
C ASP A 97 6.50 7.12 0.04
N CYS A 98 6.25 8.31 -0.50
CA CYS A 98 5.07 8.60 -1.30
C CYS A 98 5.03 7.79 -2.59
N ALA A 99 6.17 7.66 -3.28
CA ALA A 99 6.33 6.86 -4.50
C ALA A 99 5.98 5.39 -4.24
N PHE A 100 6.51 4.83 -3.15
CA PHE A 100 6.21 3.47 -2.73
C PHE A 100 4.73 3.29 -2.38
N LEU A 101 4.14 4.18 -1.58
CA LEU A 101 2.72 4.11 -1.22
C LEU A 101 1.81 4.19 -2.46
N ASN A 102 2.17 5.01 -3.45
CA ASN A 102 1.46 5.10 -4.70
C ASN A 102 1.56 3.80 -5.51
N TYR A 103 2.77 3.25 -5.67
CA TYR A 103 2.97 1.94 -6.30
C TYR A 103 2.16 0.84 -5.61
N TRP A 104 2.28 0.73 -4.28
CA TRP A 104 1.66 -0.33 -3.49
C TRP A 104 0.14 -0.30 -3.62
N LEU A 105 -0.50 0.88 -3.53
CA LEU A 105 -1.95 0.99 -3.73
C LEU A 105 -2.37 0.64 -5.16
N ASN A 106 -1.65 1.11 -6.18
CA ASN A 106 -1.95 0.75 -7.57
C ASN A 106 -1.89 -0.76 -7.78
N ASP A 107 -0.86 -1.42 -7.24
CA ASP A 107 -0.68 -2.86 -7.33
C ASP A 107 -1.84 -3.62 -6.65
N LYS A 108 -2.14 -3.29 -5.39
CA LYS A 108 -3.19 -4.00 -4.63
C LYS A 108 -4.59 -3.74 -5.15
N LEU A 109 -4.92 -2.51 -5.55
CA LEU A 109 -6.24 -2.19 -6.06
C LEU A 109 -6.47 -2.78 -7.45
N ARG A 110 -5.47 -2.75 -8.33
CA ARG A 110 -5.60 -3.34 -9.67
C ARG A 110 -5.59 -4.86 -9.62
N GLY A 111 -4.72 -5.46 -8.80
CA GLY A 111 -4.54 -6.92 -8.76
C GLY A 111 -4.24 -7.48 -10.15
N ALA A 112 -4.94 -8.55 -10.53
CA ALA A 112 -4.86 -9.15 -11.86
C ALA A 112 -5.79 -8.49 -12.92
N ASN A 113 -6.57 -7.49 -12.52
CA ASN A 113 -7.56 -6.88 -13.42
C ASN A 113 -6.90 -6.08 -14.54
N THR A 114 -7.57 -6.02 -15.69
CA THR A 114 -7.11 -5.18 -16.81
C THR A 114 -7.23 -3.70 -16.45
N ASP A 115 -8.39 -3.30 -15.93
CA ASP A 115 -8.67 -1.93 -15.50
C ASP A 115 -8.65 -1.83 -13.98
N ILE A 116 -8.29 -0.65 -13.48
CA ILE A 116 -8.30 -0.41 -12.03
C ILE A 116 -9.76 -0.32 -11.54
N PRO A 117 -10.19 -1.14 -10.57
CA PRO A 117 -11.59 -1.17 -10.14
C PRO A 117 -12.03 0.06 -9.33
N MET A 118 -11.07 0.74 -8.70
CA MET A 118 -11.25 1.98 -7.95
C MET A 118 -10.02 2.86 -8.10
N CYS A 119 -10.22 4.16 -8.29
CA CYS A 119 -9.09 5.07 -8.41
C CYS A 119 -8.32 5.17 -7.09
N VAL A 120 -7.00 5.24 -7.17
CA VAL A 120 -6.11 5.28 -5.99
C VAL A 120 -6.46 6.47 -5.08
N LYS A 121 -6.70 7.64 -5.67
CA LYS A 121 -7.11 8.83 -4.93
C LYS A 121 -8.45 8.62 -4.21
N ASP A 122 -9.42 8.01 -4.87
CA ASP A 122 -10.75 7.78 -4.30
C ASP A 122 -10.67 6.81 -3.11
N PHE A 123 -9.87 5.75 -3.24
CA PHE A 123 -9.61 4.82 -2.15
C PHE A 123 -8.97 5.55 -0.95
N TYR A 124 -7.96 6.39 -1.19
CA TYR A 124 -7.30 7.14 -0.12
C TYR A 124 -8.20 8.20 0.53
N GLN A 125 -9.04 8.89 -0.24
CA GLN A 125 -10.01 9.82 0.34
C GLN A 125 -11.01 9.10 1.25
N LYS A 126 -11.48 7.91 0.86
CA LYS A 126 -12.31 7.08 1.74
C LYS A 126 -11.58 6.74 3.04
N LEU A 127 -10.29 6.35 2.96
CA LEU A 127 -9.49 6.10 4.17
C LEU A 127 -9.42 7.31 5.09
N LYS A 128 -9.22 8.52 4.54
CA LYS A 128 -9.22 9.78 5.29
C LYS A 128 -10.57 10.07 5.92
N THR A 129 -11.68 9.89 5.20
CA THR A 129 -13.02 10.10 5.75
C THR A 129 -13.31 9.16 6.91
N ILE A 130 -12.85 7.90 6.85
CA ILE A 130 -13.07 6.93 7.91
C ILE A 130 -12.18 7.17 9.13
N ASN A 131 -10.99 7.76 8.95
CA ASN A 131 -10.07 8.02 10.06
C ASN A 131 -9.23 9.28 9.84
N GLU A 132 -9.89 10.44 9.93
CA GLU A 132 -9.29 11.75 9.64
C GLU A 132 -8.07 12.04 10.53
N ASN A 133 -8.18 11.69 11.80
CA ASN A 133 -7.10 11.90 12.78
C ASN A 133 -5.87 11.02 12.53
N TYR A 134 -6.01 9.90 11.81
CA TYR A 134 -4.89 9.02 11.49
C TYR A 134 -4.15 9.48 10.23
N PHE A 135 -4.88 9.93 9.21
CA PHE A 135 -4.33 10.29 7.90
C PHE A 135 -4.10 11.81 7.75
N GLN A 136 -3.21 12.36 8.58
CA GLN A 136 -2.94 13.80 8.63
C GLN A 136 -1.89 14.32 7.63
N ILE A 137 -1.18 13.45 6.92
CA ILE A 137 -0.10 13.85 6.00
C ILE A 137 -0.69 14.26 4.66
N THR A 138 -0.96 15.57 4.52
CA THR A 138 -1.58 16.16 3.33
C THR A 138 -0.69 16.11 2.08
N THR A 139 0.63 16.03 2.24
CA THR A 139 1.57 15.95 1.11
C THR A 139 1.41 14.65 0.30
N LEU A 140 0.75 13.63 0.84
CA LEU A 140 0.48 12.39 0.13
C LEU A 140 -0.65 12.54 -0.89
N ASP A 141 -1.62 13.42 -0.66
CA ASP A 141 -2.80 13.59 -1.53
C ASP A 141 -2.39 13.91 -3.00
N ASP A 142 -1.38 14.75 -3.17
CA ASP A 142 -0.86 15.17 -4.49
C ASP A 142 0.09 14.15 -5.13
N LYS A 143 0.53 13.16 -4.36
CA LYS A 143 1.49 12.12 -4.80
C LYS A 143 0.83 10.81 -5.19
N LEU A 144 -0.44 10.61 -4.84
CA LEU A 144 -1.21 9.45 -5.23
C LEU A 144 -1.85 9.67 -6.61
N TYR A 145 -1.65 8.75 -7.54
CA TYR A 145 -2.23 8.82 -8.90
C TYR A 145 -2.36 7.41 -9.49
N ASN A 146 -3.22 7.25 -10.50
CA ASN A 146 -3.35 5.97 -11.18
C ASN A 146 -2.18 5.79 -12.15
N ILE A 147 -1.38 4.75 -11.93
CA ILE A 147 -0.28 4.37 -12.80
C ILE A 147 -0.84 3.59 -13.99
N LYS A 148 -0.35 3.92 -15.19
CA LYS A 148 -0.70 3.21 -16.42
C LYS A 148 -0.36 1.73 -16.30
N LYS A 149 -1.22 0.86 -16.82
CA LYS A 149 -1.01 -0.60 -16.73
C LYS A 149 0.41 -1.06 -17.12
N HIS A 150 0.91 -0.62 -18.27
CA HIS A 150 2.24 -1.01 -18.74
C HIS A 150 3.37 -0.54 -17.80
N GLU A 151 3.26 0.64 -17.21
CA GLU A 151 4.24 1.14 -16.24
C GLU A 151 4.14 0.36 -14.92
N LEU A 152 2.93 0.04 -14.47
CA LEU A 152 2.75 -0.79 -13.27
C LEU A 152 3.32 -2.20 -13.47
N ASP A 153 3.12 -2.80 -14.64
CA ASP A 153 3.69 -4.11 -14.98
C ASP A 153 5.23 -4.06 -15.02
N ASN A 154 5.83 -2.97 -15.52
CA ASN A 154 7.27 -2.74 -15.46
C ASN A 154 7.76 -2.65 -14.00
N MET A 155 7.04 -1.94 -13.14
CA MET A 155 7.37 -1.84 -11.72
C MET A 155 7.26 -3.19 -11.00
N ARG A 156 6.22 -3.98 -11.29
CA ARG A 156 6.07 -5.36 -10.77
C ARG A 156 7.24 -6.25 -11.17
N ASN A 157 7.62 -6.23 -12.46
CA ASN A 157 8.77 -6.98 -12.95
C ASN A 157 10.05 -6.59 -12.21
N LEU A 158 10.27 -5.29 -12.00
CA LEU A 158 11.44 -4.82 -11.25
C LEU A 158 11.38 -5.28 -9.79
N TYR A 159 10.22 -5.20 -9.17
CA TYR A 159 9.97 -5.67 -7.80
C TYR A 159 10.29 -7.16 -7.63
N ASP A 160 9.90 -7.99 -8.60
CA ASP A 160 10.20 -9.42 -8.62
C ASP A 160 11.68 -9.70 -8.86
N LEU A 161 12.34 -8.93 -9.73
CA LEU A 161 13.78 -9.08 -9.99
C LEU A 161 14.61 -8.79 -8.73
N TYR A 162 14.28 -7.75 -7.97
CA TYR A 162 14.93 -7.48 -6.69
C TYR A 162 14.66 -8.60 -5.67
N ASN A 163 13.42 -9.09 -5.57
CA ASN A 163 13.07 -10.20 -4.68
C ASN A 163 13.88 -11.48 -5.00
N ILE A 164 14.05 -11.79 -6.30
CA ILE A 164 14.85 -12.93 -6.76
C ILE A 164 16.32 -12.73 -6.42
N LYS A 165 16.86 -11.52 -6.66
CA LYS A 165 18.24 -11.17 -6.30
C LYS A 165 18.49 -11.38 -4.81
N ASP A 166 17.60 -10.89 -3.94
CA ASP A 166 17.76 -10.99 -2.49
C ASP A 166 17.74 -12.45 -2.03
N LYS A 167 16.82 -13.27 -2.56
CA LYS A 167 16.78 -14.72 -2.30
C LYS A 167 18.06 -15.43 -2.72
N ILE A 168 18.65 -15.06 -3.87
CA ILE A 168 19.94 -15.64 -4.32
C ILE A 168 21.06 -15.28 -3.33
N ASN A 169 21.11 -14.03 -2.86
CA ASN A 169 22.11 -13.59 -1.88
C ASN A 169 21.98 -14.33 -0.54
N GLU A 170 20.75 -14.56 -0.06
CA GLU A 170 20.49 -15.35 1.16
C GLU A 170 21.03 -16.79 1.03
N VAL A 171 20.84 -17.43 -0.12
CA VAL A 171 21.32 -18.79 -0.40
C VAL A 171 22.85 -18.83 -0.55
N GLN A 172 23.47 -17.81 -1.15
CA GLN A 172 24.93 -17.74 -1.28
C GLN A 172 25.62 -17.39 0.05
N GLY A 173 25.00 -16.56 0.89
CA GLY A 173 25.53 -16.17 2.20
C GLY A 173 25.48 -17.27 3.27
N SER A 174 24.63 -18.30 3.07
CA SER A 174 24.52 -19.47 3.96
C SER A 174 25.50 -20.60 3.61
N GLY A 175 26.39 -20.39 2.63
CA GLY A 175 27.30 -21.42 2.10
C GLY A 175 28.72 -21.48 2.70
N CYS A 176 29.06 -20.64 3.69
CA CYS A 176 30.39 -20.62 4.31
C CYS A 176 30.33 -20.58 5.85
N GLU A 177 29.86 -21.66 6.46
CA GLU A 177 30.24 -22.04 7.83
C GLU A 177 30.80 -23.47 7.78
N VAL A 178 32.13 -23.58 7.68
CA VAL A 178 32.90 -24.82 7.91
C VAL A 178 33.99 -24.51 8.92
#